data_AF-X0XRI2-F1
#
_entry.id   AF-X0XRI2-F1
#
_cell.length_a   1.000
_cell.length_b   1.000
_cell.length_c   1.000
_cell.angle_alpha   90.00
_cell.angle_beta   90.00
_cell.angle_gamma   90.00
#
_symmetry.space_group_name_H-M   'P 1'
#
loop_
_entity.id
_entity.type
_entity.pdbx_description
1 polymer ?
#
loop_
_entity_poly.entity_id
_entity_poly.type
_entity_poly.pdbx_seq_one_letter_code
_entity_poly.pdbx_strand_id
1 'polypeptide(L)'
;TKRFGEFAIGKPQQHIASRAHLVAVTENAMAYEHGQRTLVDEIQGVGIDMEKSWATVGDADVSAGCQANQDAQWIRADAAFPSGDQGPPRFPGCRCSSRYRVVREA
;
A
#
# COMPACT_ATOMS: atom_id res chain seq x y z
N THR A 1 -0.49 15.36 -36.14
CA THR A 1 -0.50 14.21 -35.22
C THR A 1 -0.18 14.67 -33.81
N LYS A 2 -1.15 15.24 -33.08
CA LYS A 2 -0.96 15.70 -31.68
C LYS A 2 -2.22 15.42 -30.85
N ARG A 3 -2.68 14.17 -30.83
CA ARG A 3 -3.60 13.73 -29.77
C ARG A 3 -2.75 13.33 -28.57
N PHE A 4 -3.23 13.60 -27.35
CA PHE A 4 -2.65 13.14 -26.08
C PHE A 4 -1.40 13.86 -25.55
N GLY A 5 -1.09 15.10 -26.00
CA GLY A 5 0.06 15.87 -25.49
C GLY A 5 -0.01 16.17 -23.98
N GLU A 6 -1.21 16.27 -23.43
CA GLU A 6 -1.49 16.42 -21.99
C GLU A 6 -1.08 15.21 -21.14
N PHE A 7 -0.89 14.02 -21.74
CA PHE A 7 -0.36 12.85 -21.04
C PHE A 7 1.17 12.81 -20.99
N ALA A 8 1.85 13.73 -21.69
CA ALA A 8 3.32 13.85 -21.66
C ALA A 8 3.83 14.72 -20.50
N ILE A 9 2.94 15.45 -19.82
CA ILE A 9 3.28 16.24 -18.64
C ILE A 9 3.27 15.29 -17.44
N GLY A 10 4.47 15.01 -16.90
CA GLY A 10 4.66 14.15 -15.73
C GLY A 10 3.80 14.61 -14.56
N LYS A 11 2.83 13.78 -14.19
CA LYS A 11 2.08 13.88 -12.94
C LYS A 11 3.01 13.56 -11.76
N PRO A 12 2.63 13.89 -10.50
CA PRO A 12 3.47 13.76 -9.30
C PRO A 12 4.14 12.38 -9.11
N GLN A 13 3.67 11.34 -9.79
CA GLN A 13 4.36 10.07 -9.89
C GLN A 13 5.45 10.11 -10.98
N GLN A 14 6.55 10.85 -10.77
CA GLN A 14 7.65 10.98 -11.75
C GLN A 14 8.25 9.63 -12.22
N HIS A 15 8.00 8.54 -11.48
CA HIS A 15 8.36 7.17 -11.84
C HIS A 15 7.44 6.50 -12.89
N ILE A 16 6.32 7.11 -13.27
CA ILE A 16 5.30 6.54 -14.16
C ILE A 16 5.43 7.09 -15.59
N ALA A 17 6.02 6.29 -16.47
CA ALA A 17 6.23 6.63 -17.87
C ALA A 17 4.94 6.68 -18.75
N SER A 18 3.87 5.96 -18.40
CA SER A 18 2.63 5.92 -19.19
C SER A 18 1.43 5.46 -18.38
N ARG A 19 0.21 5.62 -18.91
CA ARG A 19 -1.00 5.05 -18.29
C ARG A 19 -0.94 3.53 -18.17
N ALA A 20 -0.41 2.84 -19.19
CA ALA A 20 -0.25 1.39 -19.15
C ALA A 20 0.71 0.98 -18.02
N HIS A 21 1.79 1.73 -17.85
CA HIS A 21 2.73 1.52 -16.74
C HIS A 21 2.04 1.74 -15.37
N LEU A 22 1.26 2.81 -15.20
CA LEU A 22 0.48 3.06 -13.97
C LEU A 22 -0.43 1.89 -13.60
N VAL A 23 -1.18 1.38 -14.58
CA VAL A 23 -2.07 0.22 -14.39
C VAL A 23 -1.24 -0.98 -13.97
N ALA A 24 -0.19 -1.32 -14.74
CA ALA A 24 0.64 -2.49 -14.45
C ALA A 24 1.23 -2.47 -13.03
N VAL A 25 1.78 -1.34 -12.57
CA VAL A 25 2.35 -1.27 -11.21
C VAL A 25 1.29 -1.27 -10.12
N THR A 26 0.13 -0.67 -10.37
CA THR A 26 -0.97 -0.65 -9.38
C THR A 26 -1.56 -2.04 -9.21
N GLU A 27 -1.82 -2.75 -10.31
CA GLU A 27 -2.33 -4.13 -10.26
C GLU A 27 -1.32 -5.09 -9.61
N ASN A 28 -0.02 -4.91 -9.87
CA ASN A 28 1.02 -5.70 -9.21
C ASN A 28 1.05 -5.44 -7.70
N ALA A 29 0.99 -4.17 -7.27
CA ALA A 29 0.93 -3.82 -5.87
C ALA A 29 -0.32 -4.38 -5.18
N MET A 30 -1.50 -4.27 -5.81
CA MET A 30 -2.74 -4.88 -5.30
C MET A 30 -2.60 -6.40 -5.14
N ALA A 31 -2.04 -7.09 -6.14
CA ALA A 31 -1.84 -8.54 -6.09
C ALA A 31 -0.87 -8.96 -4.99
N TYR A 32 0.23 -8.22 -4.82
CA TYR A 32 1.20 -8.45 -3.74
C TYR A 32 0.55 -8.33 -2.36
N GLU A 33 -0.18 -7.25 -2.13
CA GLU A 33 -0.83 -6.97 -0.85
C GLU A 33 -1.97 -7.96 -0.54
N HIS A 34 -2.76 -8.32 -1.55
CA HIS A 34 -3.79 -9.35 -1.40
C HIS A 34 -3.18 -10.71 -1.10
N GLY A 35 -2.08 -11.08 -1.77
CA GLY A 35 -1.37 -12.34 -1.52
C GLY A 35 -0.84 -12.43 -0.08
N GLN A 36 -0.26 -11.35 0.45
CA GLN A 36 0.14 -11.31 1.86
C GLN A 36 -1.06 -11.43 2.80
N ARG A 37 -2.17 -10.75 2.48
CA ARG A 37 -3.37 -10.77 3.31
C ARG A 37 -4.00 -12.17 3.41
N THR A 38 -4.05 -12.93 2.31
CA THR A 38 -4.57 -14.30 2.32
C THR A 38 -3.83 -15.19 3.32
N LEU A 39 -2.49 -15.15 3.34
CA LEU A 39 -1.72 -15.92 4.32
C LEU A 39 -2.01 -15.49 5.76
N VAL A 40 -2.16 -14.18 6.00
CA VAL A 40 -2.50 -13.64 7.33
C VAL A 40 -3.87 -14.13 7.77
N ASP A 41 -4.86 -14.16 6.87
CA ASP A 41 -6.20 -14.68 7.17
C ASP A 41 -6.18 -16.17 7.51
N GLU A 42 -5.38 -16.98 6.81
CA GLU A 42 -5.19 -18.40 7.13
C GLU A 42 -4.57 -18.60 8.52
N ILE A 43 -3.56 -17.79 8.86
CA ILE A 43 -2.90 -17.82 10.18
C ILE A 43 -3.87 -17.40 11.29
N GLN A 44 -4.66 -16.34 11.08
CA GLN A 44 -5.69 -15.94 12.04
C GLN A 44 -6.81 -16.99 12.16
N GLY A 45 -7.14 -17.69 11.06
CA GLY A 45 -8.12 -18.76 11.04
C GLY A 45 -7.77 -19.97 11.92
N VAL A 46 -6.48 -20.17 12.24
CA VAL A 46 -6.01 -21.19 13.19
C VAL A 46 -5.76 -20.64 14.61
N GLY A 47 -6.16 -19.40 14.88
CA GLY A 47 -6.13 -18.79 16.21
C GLY A 47 -4.83 -18.05 16.56
N ILE A 48 -3.98 -17.74 15.59
CA ILE A 48 -2.77 -16.93 15.83
C ILE A 48 -3.10 -15.47 15.51
N ASP A 49 -3.05 -14.61 16.53
CA ASP A 49 -3.28 -13.17 16.35
C ASP A 49 -2.12 -12.50 15.59
N MET A 50 -2.50 -11.72 14.59
CA MET A 50 -1.58 -11.02 13.70
C MET A 50 -1.79 -9.50 13.77
N GLU A 51 -0.71 -8.77 13.58
CA GLU A 51 -0.70 -7.31 13.45
C GLU A 51 -0.03 -6.89 12.14
N LYS A 52 -0.41 -5.72 11.64
CA LYS A 52 0.09 -5.12 10.42
C LYS A 52 0.64 -3.72 10.67
N SER A 53 1.61 -3.31 9.87
CA SER A 53 2.11 -1.94 9.83
C SER A 53 2.24 -1.46 8.39
N TRP A 54 2.12 -0.14 8.21
CA TRP A 54 2.28 0.49 6.91
C TRP A 54 3.74 0.90 6.71
N ALA A 55 4.38 0.44 5.64
CA ALA A 55 5.73 0.81 5.29
C ALA A 55 5.72 1.74 4.08
N THR A 56 6.08 3.01 4.28
CA THR A 56 6.30 3.95 3.17
C THR A 56 7.69 3.74 2.56
N VAL A 57 7.88 4.31 1.38
CA VAL A 57 9.21 4.37 0.74
C VAL A 57 10.14 5.42 1.37
N GLY A 58 9.64 6.24 2.31
CA GLY A 58 10.45 7.18 3.09
C GLY A 58 11.00 8.38 2.32
N ASP A 59 10.46 8.68 1.14
CA ASP A 59 10.87 9.84 0.34
C ASP A 59 9.87 11.00 0.41
N ALA A 60 10.23 12.13 -0.22
CA ALA A 60 9.43 13.36 -0.20
C ALA A 60 8.10 13.26 -0.95
N ASP A 61 7.90 12.23 -1.76
CA ASP A 61 6.67 12.02 -2.54
C ASP A 61 5.63 11.16 -1.78
N VAL A 62 5.93 10.80 -0.52
CA VAL A 62 4.97 10.13 0.36
C VAL A 62 3.85 11.09 0.77
N SER A 63 2.60 10.72 0.49
CA SER A 63 1.45 11.54 0.87
C SER A 63 1.29 11.60 2.40
N ALA A 64 0.75 12.71 2.91
CA ALA A 64 0.48 12.87 4.35
C ALA A 64 -0.39 11.75 4.94
N GLY A 65 -1.36 11.22 4.18
CA GLY A 65 -2.17 10.08 4.63
C GLY A 65 -1.39 8.77 4.71
N CYS A 66 -0.45 8.53 3.79
CA CYS A 66 0.44 7.37 3.87
C CYS A 66 1.43 7.51 5.04
N GLN A 67 1.90 8.73 5.31
CA GLN A 67 2.75 9.00 6.47
C GLN A 67 2.00 8.74 7.77
N ALA A 68 0.77 9.25 7.91
CA ALA A 68 -0.07 9.00 9.07
C ALA A 68 -0.34 7.50 9.30
N ASN A 69 -0.47 6.71 8.23
CA ASN A 69 -0.61 5.25 8.34
C ASN A 69 0.65 4.58 8.88
N GLN A 70 1.84 5.04 8.47
CA GLN A 70 3.11 4.53 9.01
C GLN A 70 3.29 4.93 10.48
N ASP A 71 2.88 6.14 10.84
CA ASP A 71 2.98 6.67 12.20
C ASP A 71 2.05 5.94 13.19
N ALA A 72 1.01 5.27 12.70
CA ALA A 72 0.17 4.36 13.50
C ALA A 72 0.91 3.08 13.96
N GLN A 73 2.14 2.86 13.48
CA GLN A 73 2.97 1.71 13.83
C GLN A 73 2.27 0.38 13.53
N TRP A 74 2.22 -0.53 14.50
CA TRP A 74 1.57 -1.83 14.37
C TRP A 74 0.16 -1.78 14.94
N ILE A 75 -0.81 -2.15 14.11
CA ILE A 75 -2.23 -2.25 14.46
C ILE A 75 -2.70 -3.69 14.22
N ARG A 76 -3.83 -4.09 14.81
CA ARG A 76 -4.40 -5.41 14.51
C ARG A 76 -4.58 -5.60 13.00
N ALA A 77 -4.34 -6.81 12.50
CA ALA A 77 -4.40 -7.10 11.07
C ALA A 77 -5.78 -6.76 10.45
N ASP A 78 -6.86 -6.87 11.22
CA ASP A 78 -8.24 -6.55 10.81
C ASP A 78 -8.63 -5.07 10.94
N ALA A 79 -7.85 -4.26 11.65
CA ALA A 79 -8.13 -2.85 11.87
C ALA A 79 -7.84 -2.00 10.62
N ALA A 80 -8.67 -1.02 10.34
CA ALA A 80 -8.36 -0.01 9.32
C ALA A 80 -7.24 0.92 9.81
N PHE A 81 -6.38 1.37 8.89
CA PHE A 81 -5.42 2.43 9.17
C PHE A 81 -6.10 3.80 9.34
N PRO A 82 -5.42 4.83 9.88
CA PRO A 82 -5.99 6.17 10.03
C PRO A 82 -6.61 6.77 8.76
N SER A 83 -6.10 6.41 7.58
CA SER A 83 -6.68 6.83 6.31
C SER A 83 -8.02 6.19 5.95
N GLY A 84 -8.46 5.16 6.71
CA GLY A 84 -9.62 4.32 6.44
C GLY A 84 -9.32 3.08 5.59
N ASP A 85 -8.11 2.97 5.03
CA ASP A 85 -7.70 1.87 4.17
C ASP A 85 -7.28 0.64 4.99
N GLN A 86 -7.51 -0.55 4.45
CA GLN A 86 -7.06 -1.81 5.08
C GLN A 86 -5.58 -2.12 4.84
N GLY A 87 -5.00 -1.53 3.80
CA GLY A 87 -3.60 -1.71 3.41
C GLY A 87 -3.32 -0.88 2.16
N PRO A 88 -2.07 -0.79 1.72
CA PRO A 88 -1.74 -0.25 0.42
C PRO A 88 -2.21 -1.17 -0.71
N PRO A 89 -2.21 -0.68 -1.96
CA PRO A 89 -2.07 0.72 -2.34
C PRO A 89 -3.34 1.55 -2.03
N ARG A 90 -3.21 2.71 -1.40
CA ARG A 90 -4.31 3.65 -1.11
C ARG A 90 -4.86 4.36 -2.35
N PHE A 91 -4.01 4.58 -3.35
CA PHE A 91 -4.35 5.25 -4.60
C PHE A 91 -3.46 4.70 -5.73
N PRO A 92 -3.85 4.88 -7.01
CA PRO A 92 -3.03 4.44 -8.14
C PRO A 92 -1.61 4.99 -8.09
N GLY A 93 -0.62 4.11 -8.26
CA GLY A 93 0.80 4.45 -8.16
C GLY A 93 1.33 4.67 -6.74
N CYS A 94 0.59 4.28 -5.70
CA CYS A 94 1.14 4.20 -4.35
C CYS A 94 2.27 3.15 -4.30
N ARG A 95 3.39 3.51 -3.68
CA ARG A 95 4.60 2.67 -3.59
C ARG A 95 4.80 2.03 -2.20
N CYS A 96 3.84 2.21 -1.31
CA CYS A 96 3.92 1.68 0.05
C CYS A 96 3.57 0.19 0.07
N SER A 97 3.95 -0.52 1.12
CA SER A 97 3.61 -1.92 1.33
C SER A 97 3.16 -2.20 2.76
N SER A 98 2.45 -3.30 2.98
CA SER A 98 2.20 -3.81 4.33
C SER A 98 3.39 -4.60 4.85
N ARG A 99 3.52 -4.63 6.18
CA ARG A 99 4.33 -5.62 6.89
C ARG A 99 3.44 -6.30 7.91
N TYR A 100 3.63 -7.59 8.09
CA TYR A 100 2.86 -8.41 9.03
C TYR A 100 3.79 -9.08 10.04
N ARG A 101 3.30 -9.27 11.26
CA ARG A 101 3.96 -10.08 12.29
C ARG A 101 2.92 -10.70 13.23
N VAL A 102 3.33 -11.75 13.94
CA VAL A 102 2.56 -12.27 15.08
C VAL A 102 2.55 -11.23 16.18
N VAL A 103 1.41 -11.05 16.84
CA VAL A 103 1.28 -10.17 18.01
C VAL A 103 2.31 -10.59 19.06
N ARG A 104 3.16 -9.67 19.47
CA ARG A 104 4.11 -9.92 20.57
C ARG A 104 3.38 -9.69 21.90
N GLU A 105 3.38 -10.70 22.77
CA GLU A 105 3.05 -10.49 24.18
C GLU A 105 4.04 -9.49 24.79
N ALA A 106 3.52 -8.52 25.54
CA ALA A 106 4.30 -7.48 26.19
C ALA A 106 5.00 -8.00 27.44
#